data_AF-A0A857JTJ2-F1
#
_entry.id   AF-A0A857JTJ2-F1
#
_cell.length_a   1.000
_cell.length_b   1.000
_cell.length_c   1.000
_cell.angle_alpha   90.00
_cell.angle_beta   90.00
_cell.angle_gamma   90.00
#
_symmetry.space_group_name_H-M   'P 1'
#
loop_
_entity.id
_entity.type
_entity.pdbx_description
1 polymer ?
#
loop_
_entity_poly.entity_id
_entity_poly.type
_entity_poly.pdbx_seq_one_letter_code
_entity_poly.pdbx_strand_id
1 'polypeptide(L)'
;MIITDATSGCNDSGAVAPRGAPSGVRADSGPLGIVTKTASTHTQRGSQADHIDLETGEITEPNPQLARANRWALKSVVNRLLPGSRTSKCMVLRAPIPGYGLADIDLCKGHTHGKAFYQGIDLCKGHTHGKAFYQGLMACGGVWTCPVCAAKVSERRRQELKEAIRAADALKMNVHFVTLTVPHGVSDDIKVMNDLLSQALRRMSSGMYSVKNQLRAIAPESEIHGYIRAFEVTHGQNGFHPHYHILVFTDRGVTASAVGYVYRNAWIRACQLSGLPQPSLEHGVTVQDGLFAAQYASKWGLEDEMTKANAKTTKRKGLSPWGLLRAVLDEDEPDYPPHRASALFQVYAAAFAGRRQLYWSNGLRKLLSMAPERSDEELVKAPEDERASLLATLTPEQWKAIRRRRQEAHLLTVAESAPSLLTTVIDAACQPTRRRSERSSEDDDAGGGWRFANSPIG
;
A
#
# COMPACT_ATOMS: atom_id res chain seq x y z
N MET A 1 -7.96 -51.96 -22.59
CA MET A 1 -7.66 -51.54 -23.97
C MET A 1 -6.57 -50.48 -23.86
N ILE A 2 -5.33 -50.93 -23.89
CA ILE A 2 -4.10 -50.14 -23.79
C ILE A 2 -3.49 -50.25 -25.18
N ILE A 3 -3.22 -49.12 -25.84
CA ILE A 3 -2.31 -49.06 -27.00
C ILE A 3 -1.50 -47.75 -26.87
N THR A 4 -0.19 -47.95 -26.73
CA THR A 4 0.97 -47.07 -26.94
C THR A 4 1.12 -46.76 -28.44
N ASP A 5 1.71 -45.66 -28.93
CA ASP A 5 3.14 -45.36 -29.09
C ASP A 5 3.22 -44.05 -29.93
N ALA A 6 4.13 -43.10 -29.67
CA ALA A 6 5.46 -42.96 -30.30
C ALA A 6 5.39 -42.89 -31.85
N THR A 7 5.90 -41.91 -32.59
CA THR A 7 7.18 -41.18 -32.55
C THR A 7 7.26 -40.14 -33.69
N SER A 8 8.15 -39.16 -33.54
CA SER A 8 9.07 -38.58 -34.56
C SER A 8 8.53 -37.82 -35.79
N GLY A 9 9.06 -36.60 -36.00
CA GLY A 9 9.12 -35.98 -37.32
C GLY A 9 9.39 -34.48 -37.31
N CYS A 10 10.67 -34.09 -37.26
CA CYS A 10 11.13 -32.73 -37.54
C CYS A 10 10.77 -32.30 -38.96
N ASN A 11 10.42 -31.02 -39.17
CA ASN A 11 11.09 -30.20 -40.18
C ASN A 11 10.84 -28.71 -40.03
N ASP A 12 11.93 -28.00 -40.30
CA ASP A 12 12.16 -26.56 -40.26
C ASP A 12 11.18 -25.74 -41.09
N SER A 13 10.85 -24.55 -40.58
CA SER A 13 10.48 -23.38 -41.38
C SER A 13 10.92 -22.14 -40.62
N GLY A 14 12.00 -21.52 -41.11
CA GLY A 14 12.67 -20.40 -40.49
C GLY A 14 11.79 -19.16 -40.35
N ALA A 15 11.90 -18.51 -39.19
CA ALA A 15 11.49 -17.14 -38.99
C ALA A 15 12.68 -16.34 -38.46
N VAL A 16 13.04 -15.32 -39.23
CA VAL A 16 14.19 -14.45 -39.10
C VAL A 16 14.12 -13.64 -37.79
N ALA A 17 15.18 -13.70 -36.99
CA ALA A 17 15.36 -12.88 -35.80
C ALA A 17 15.60 -11.39 -36.17
N PRO A 18 14.99 -10.42 -35.49
CA PRO A 18 15.33 -9.02 -35.68
C PRO A 18 16.70 -8.74 -35.07
N ARG A 19 17.60 -8.18 -35.89
CA ARG A 19 18.98 -7.83 -35.54
C ARG A 19 18.99 -6.82 -34.39
N GLY A 20 19.68 -7.17 -33.31
CA GLY A 20 19.98 -6.28 -32.19
C GLY A 20 20.90 -5.14 -32.64
N ALA A 21 20.56 -3.92 -32.25
CA ALA A 21 21.44 -2.77 -32.38
C ALA A 21 22.60 -2.88 -31.36
N PRO A 22 23.82 -2.41 -31.69
CA PRO A 22 24.98 -2.54 -30.83
C PRO A 22 24.86 -1.62 -29.60
N SER A 23 24.97 -2.23 -28.43
CA SER A 23 25.12 -1.56 -27.13
C SER A 23 26.51 -0.94 -27.02
N GLY A 24 26.61 0.36 -27.29
CA GLY A 24 27.90 1.04 -27.30
C GLY A 24 27.80 2.56 -27.32
N VAL A 25 26.97 3.16 -26.47
CA VAL A 25 27.09 4.59 -26.12
C VAL A 25 26.92 4.70 -24.61
N ARG A 26 28.05 4.83 -23.90
CA ARG A 26 28.07 5.33 -22.52
C ARG A 26 27.61 6.79 -22.59
N ALA A 27 26.33 7.03 -22.34
CA ALA A 27 25.87 8.35 -21.96
C ALA A 27 26.50 8.67 -20.59
N ASP A 28 27.08 9.87 -20.46
CA ASP A 28 27.62 10.39 -19.20
C ASP A 28 26.65 10.12 -18.05
N SER A 29 27.16 9.43 -17.04
CA SER A 29 26.39 8.96 -15.89
C SER A 29 25.88 10.14 -15.08
N GLY A 30 24.59 10.47 -15.22
CA GLY A 30 23.87 11.27 -14.24
C GLY A 30 23.96 10.63 -12.84
N PRO A 31 23.79 11.41 -11.76
CA PRO A 31 23.98 10.90 -10.40
C PRO A 31 22.97 9.79 -10.08
N LEU A 32 23.46 8.60 -9.75
CA LEU A 32 22.64 7.48 -9.29
C LEU A 32 22.10 7.76 -7.88
N GLY A 33 20.82 7.45 -7.67
CA GLY A 33 20.19 7.44 -6.35
C GLY A 33 20.43 6.13 -5.63
N ILE A 34 20.81 6.21 -4.36
CA ILE A 34 20.93 5.05 -3.46
C ILE A 34 20.34 5.32 -2.07
N VAL A 35 19.85 6.54 -1.83
CA VAL A 35 19.48 6.98 -0.48
C VAL A 35 18.01 6.67 -0.19
N THR A 36 17.78 5.56 0.52
CA THR A 36 16.60 5.42 1.40
C THR A 36 16.81 6.30 2.62
N LYS A 37 16.50 7.59 2.54
CA LYS A 37 15.98 8.24 3.75
C LYS A 37 14.58 7.67 3.91
N THR A 38 14.50 6.52 4.58
CA THR A 38 13.29 5.94 5.15
C THR A 38 12.28 7.05 5.44
N ALA A 39 11.00 6.80 5.19
CA ALA A 39 9.92 7.62 5.71
C ALA A 39 10.09 7.90 7.22
N SER A 40 10.88 7.11 7.93
CA SER A 40 11.38 7.32 9.29
C SER A 40 12.90 7.65 9.33
N THR A 41 13.23 8.94 9.27
CA THR A 41 14.49 9.46 9.84
C THR A 41 14.11 10.60 10.77
N HIS A 42 13.86 10.28 12.05
CA HIS A 42 13.85 11.29 13.09
C HIS A 42 15.27 11.81 13.23
N THR A 43 15.49 13.07 12.88
CA THR A 43 16.59 13.83 13.44
C THR A 43 16.16 14.17 14.86
N GLN A 44 16.98 13.79 15.85
CA GLN A 44 16.81 14.25 17.23
C GLN A 44 16.99 15.77 17.27
N ARG A 45 15.89 16.52 17.20
CA ARG A 45 15.67 17.81 17.87
C ARG A 45 14.26 18.31 17.57
N GLY A 46 13.44 18.32 18.64
CA GLY A 46 12.25 19.18 18.75
C GLY A 46 11.13 18.92 17.75
N SER A 47 10.54 17.73 17.77
CA SER A 47 9.20 17.54 17.19
C SER A 47 8.15 17.79 18.28
N GLN A 48 7.46 18.92 18.23
CA GLN A 48 6.05 18.90 18.61
C GLN A 48 5.34 18.11 17.51
N ALA A 49 5.23 16.80 17.72
CA ALA A 49 4.45 15.91 16.89
C ALA A 49 3.40 15.26 17.79
N ASP A 50 2.18 15.22 17.28
CA ASP A 50 0.99 14.70 17.93
C ASP A 50 1.25 13.32 18.59
N HIS A 51 0.87 13.28 19.87
CA HIS A 51 0.87 12.21 20.86
C HIS A 51 1.32 10.80 20.41
N ILE A 52 2.57 10.47 20.75
CA ILE A 52 3.00 9.10 21.06
C ILE A 52 2.62 8.84 22.52
N ASP A 53 1.80 7.83 22.79
CA ASP A 53 1.65 7.33 24.17
C ASP A 53 2.94 6.58 24.55
N LEU A 54 3.69 7.18 25.47
CA LEU A 54 5.00 6.69 25.92
C LEU A 54 4.90 5.40 26.75
N GLU A 55 3.71 5.03 27.22
CA GLU A 55 3.48 3.86 28.07
C GLU A 55 3.03 2.65 27.24
N THR A 56 2.22 2.87 26.20
CA THR A 56 1.66 1.80 25.34
C THR A 56 2.39 1.63 24.01
N GLY A 57 3.15 2.63 23.57
CA GLY A 57 3.74 2.69 22.23
C GLY A 57 2.69 2.80 21.11
N GLU A 58 1.46 3.14 21.47
CA GLU A 58 0.35 3.28 20.53
C GLU A 58 0.42 4.66 19.85
N ILE A 59 0.39 4.63 18.52
CA ILE A 59 0.35 5.83 17.69
C ILE A 59 -1.13 6.16 17.51
N THR A 60 -1.59 7.28 18.06
CA THR A 60 -2.96 7.74 17.80
C THR A 60 -3.09 8.08 16.32
N GLU A 61 -3.94 7.33 15.62
CA GLU A 61 -4.19 7.47 14.18
C GLU A 61 -4.55 8.92 13.79
N PRO A 62 -4.16 9.41 12.60
CA PRO A 62 -4.78 10.60 12.03
C PRO A 62 -6.29 10.35 11.96
N ASN A 63 -7.10 11.36 12.31
CA ASN A 63 -8.58 11.36 12.27
C ASN A 63 -9.13 10.26 11.31
N PRO A 64 -9.69 9.14 11.83
CA PRO A 64 -10.05 7.99 11.01
C PRO A 64 -11.03 8.32 9.86
N GLN A 65 -11.89 9.33 10.07
CA GLN A 65 -12.81 9.84 9.05
C GLN A 65 -12.06 10.56 7.93
N LEU A 66 -11.02 11.34 8.26
CA LEU A 66 -10.16 12.01 7.28
C LEU A 66 -9.34 11.00 6.47
N ALA A 67 -8.77 9.98 7.12
CA ALA A 67 -8.04 8.90 6.44
C ALA A 67 -8.95 8.15 5.45
N ARG A 68 -10.18 7.82 5.88
CA ARG A 68 -11.21 7.24 5.00
C ARG A 68 -11.55 8.16 3.84
N ALA A 69 -11.82 9.44 4.08
CA ALA A 69 -12.15 10.40 3.03
C ALA A 69 -11.01 10.52 2.00
N ASN A 70 -9.76 10.56 2.47
CA ASN A 70 -8.59 10.56 1.61
C ASN A 70 -8.55 9.32 0.71
N ARG A 71 -8.74 8.12 1.26
CA ARG A 71 -8.76 6.87 0.49
C ARG A 71 -9.82 6.86 -0.62
N TRP A 72 -11.03 7.34 -0.33
CA TRP A 72 -12.09 7.47 -1.34
C TRP A 72 -11.77 8.53 -2.41
N ALA A 73 -11.16 9.64 -2.01
CA ALA A 73 -10.73 10.68 -2.94
C ALA A 73 -9.64 10.15 -3.90
N LEU A 74 -8.59 9.50 -3.37
CA LEU A 74 -7.55 8.86 -4.18
C LEU A 74 -8.13 7.76 -5.08
N LYS A 75 -9.08 6.96 -4.58
CA LYS A 75 -9.79 5.95 -5.37
C LYS A 75 -10.52 6.57 -6.57
N SER A 76 -11.10 7.76 -6.42
CA SER A 76 -11.74 8.48 -7.54
C SER A 76 -10.74 8.88 -8.62
N VAL A 77 -9.50 9.22 -8.26
CA VAL A 77 -8.40 9.48 -9.21
C VAL A 77 -8.04 8.20 -9.95
N VAL A 78 -7.84 7.08 -9.22
CA VAL A 78 -7.51 5.78 -9.84
C VAL A 78 -8.57 5.35 -10.86
N ASN A 79 -9.86 5.57 -10.57
CA ASN A 79 -10.94 5.24 -11.50
C ASN A 79 -10.80 5.97 -12.84
N ARG A 80 -10.31 7.21 -12.84
CA ARG A 80 -10.05 7.99 -14.05
C ARG A 80 -8.77 7.54 -14.75
N LEU A 81 -7.72 7.24 -14.01
CA LEU A 81 -6.42 6.88 -14.56
C LEU A 81 -6.37 5.45 -15.13
N LEU A 82 -7.15 4.53 -14.56
CA LEU A 82 -7.16 3.10 -14.89
C LEU A 82 -8.58 2.57 -15.18
N PRO A 83 -9.35 3.15 -16.12
CA PRO A 83 -10.79 2.90 -16.27
C PRO A 83 -11.14 1.46 -16.63
N GLY A 84 -10.27 0.73 -17.35
CA GLY A 84 -10.48 -0.68 -17.70
C GLY A 84 -10.08 -1.69 -16.62
N SER A 85 -9.45 -1.24 -15.53
CA SER A 85 -8.88 -2.13 -14.52
C SER A 85 -9.94 -2.79 -13.62
N ARG A 86 -9.56 -3.87 -12.93
CA ARG A 86 -10.38 -4.41 -11.84
C ARG A 86 -10.54 -3.40 -10.70
N THR A 87 -9.53 -2.57 -10.47
CA THR A 87 -9.52 -1.53 -9.45
C THR A 87 -10.54 -0.43 -9.71
N SER A 88 -10.75 -0.01 -10.96
CA SER A 88 -11.77 1.00 -11.28
C SER A 88 -13.20 0.51 -11.01
N LYS A 89 -13.42 -0.80 -11.14
CA LYS A 89 -14.69 -1.49 -10.85
C LYS A 89 -14.92 -1.75 -9.35
N CYS A 90 -13.85 -1.74 -8.55
CA CYS A 90 -13.89 -1.93 -7.10
C CYS A 90 -14.70 -0.82 -6.42
N MET A 91 -15.58 -1.18 -5.48
CA MET A 91 -16.49 -0.26 -4.80
C MET A 91 -17.32 0.60 -5.77
N VAL A 92 -17.58 0.07 -6.97
CA VAL A 92 -18.36 0.74 -8.03
C VAL A 92 -19.44 -0.19 -8.54
N LEU A 93 -19.07 -1.43 -8.87
CA LEU A 93 -20.01 -2.48 -9.29
C LEU A 93 -20.52 -3.27 -8.08
N ARG A 94 -21.73 -3.81 -8.22
CA ARG A 94 -22.28 -4.77 -7.27
C ARG A 94 -21.51 -6.09 -7.33
N ALA A 95 -21.32 -6.72 -6.19
CA ALA A 95 -20.64 -8.01 -6.10
C ALA A 95 -21.56 -9.10 -6.68
N PRO A 96 -21.03 -10.03 -7.50
CA PRO A 96 -21.80 -11.19 -7.92
C PRO A 96 -21.97 -12.17 -6.76
N ILE A 97 -23.18 -12.67 -6.58
CA ILE A 97 -23.52 -13.78 -5.69
C ILE A 97 -23.76 -15.02 -6.56
N PRO A 98 -22.92 -16.07 -6.46
CA PRO A 98 -23.09 -17.29 -7.23
C PRO A 98 -24.51 -17.86 -7.05
N GLY A 99 -25.26 -18.02 -8.15
CA GLY A 99 -26.62 -18.56 -8.15
C GLY A 99 -27.74 -17.56 -7.81
N TYR A 100 -27.43 -16.34 -7.34
CA TYR A 100 -28.43 -15.35 -6.90
C TYR A 100 -28.33 -14.00 -7.62
N GLY A 101 -27.35 -13.81 -8.51
CA GLY A 101 -27.22 -12.60 -9.32
C GLY A 101 -26.27 -11.57 -8.70
N LEU A 102 -26.74 -10.33 -8.52
CA LEU A 102 -25.94 -9.22 -7.98
C LEU A 102 -26.44 -8.87 -6.58
N ALA A 103 -25.50 -8.73 -5.64
CA ALA A 103 -25.80 -8.34 -4.26
C ALA A 103 -26.43 -6.95 -4.18
N ASP A 104 -27.27 -6.75 -3.17
CA ASP A 104 -27.78 -5.43 -2.80
C ASP A 104 -26.67 -4.57 -2.19
N ILE A 105 -26.78 -3.25 -2.33
CA ILE A 105 -25.77 -2.32 -1.83
C ILE A 105 -26.18 -1.88 -0.44
N ASP A 106 -25.65 -2.57 0.56
CA ASP A 106 -26.03 -2.34 1.95
C ASP A 106 -25.03 -1.42 2.65
N LEU A 107 -25.57 -0.49 3.44
CA LEU A 107 -24.83 0.35 4.38
C LEU A 107 -25.02 -0.23 5.77
N CYS A 108 -23.94 -0.73 6.35
CA CYS A 108 -23.95 -1.44 7.62
C CYS A 108 -23.13 -0.68 8.68
N LYS A 109 -23.39 -0.97 9.96
CA LYS A 109 -22.62 -0.48 11.09
C LYS A 109 -22.29 -1.63 12.04
N GLY A 110 -21.01 -1.82 12.34
CA GLY A 110 -20.56 -2.79 13.34
C GLY A 110 -20.99 -2.39 14.75
N HIS A 111 -21.18 -3.36 15.64
CA HIS A 111 -21.49 -3.09 17.04
C HIS A 111 -20.21 -3.00 17.85
N THR A 112 -20.11 -2.00 18.75
CA THR A 112 -19.07 -2.01 19.78
C THR A 112 -19.21 -3.25 20.64
N HIS A 113 -18.20 -4.12 20.60
CA HIS A 113 -17.99 -5.11 21.66
C HIS A 113 -17.81 -4.35 22.98
N GLY A 114 -18.84 -4.35 23.84
CA GLY A 114 -18.63 -4.08 25.25
C GLY A 114 -17.61 -5.07 25.79
N LYS A 115 -16.73 -4.63 26.70
CA LYS A 115 -15.78 -5.51 27.39
C LYS A 115 -16.58 -6.68 28.01
N ALA A 116 -16.45 -7.88 27.46
CA ALA A 116 -16.99 -9.07 28.10
C ALA A 116 -16.01 -9.51 29.19
N PHE A 117 -16.27 -9.08 30.43
CA PHE A 117 -15.58 -9.61 31.61
C PHE A 117 -16.03 -11.07 31.81
N TYR A 118 -15.13 -12.03 31.58
CA TYR A 118 -15.33 -13.42 32.01
C TYR A 118 -14.07 -13.86 32.75
N GLN A 119 -14.19 -14.14 34.05
CA GLN A 119 -13.12 -14.68 34.92
C GLN A 119 -11.79 -13.90 34.91
N GLY A 120 -11.83 -12.55 34.86
CA GLY A 120 -10.63 -11.73 35.10
C GLY A 120 -9.56 -11.79 34.01
N ILE A 121 -9.89 -12.32 32.83
CA ILE A 121 -9.00 -12.33 31.65
C ILE A 121 -9.59 -11.38 30.61
N ASP A 122 -8.83 -10.33 30.25
CA ASP A 122 -9.15 -9.47 29.11
C ASP A 122 -8.98 -10.28 27.81
N LEU A 123 -10.08 -10.87 27.33
CA LEU A 123 -10.17 -11.44 26.00
C LEU A 123 -10.36 -10.29 25.00
N CYS A 124 -9.28 -9.87 24.35
CA CYS A 124 -9.32 -8.93 23.22
C CYS A 124 -10.04 -9.55 22.01
N LYS A 125 -11.38 -9.67 22.06
CA LYS A 125 -12.21 -9.89 20.88
C LYS A 125 -12.26 -8.59 20.10
N GLY A 126 -11.89 -8.63 18.82
CA GLY A 126 -11.63 -7.48 17.96
C GLY A 126 -12.61 -6.33 18.16
N HIS A 127 -12.07 -5.15 18.48
CA HIS A 127 -12.87 -3.96 18.70
C HIS A 127 -13.47 -3.44 17.38
N THR A 128 -14.69 -3.82 17.03
CA THR A 128 -15.46 -3.11 16.01
C THR A 128 -16.04 -1.85 16.65
N HIS A 129 -15.28 -0.76 16.61
CA HIS A 129 -15.66 0.55 17.19
C HIS A 129 -16.79 1.22 16.40
N GLY A 130 -18.01 0.69 16.42
CA GLY A 130 -19.19 1.36 15.85
C GLY A 130 -19.02 1.80 14.39
N LYS A 131 -18.12 1.15 13.64
CA LYS A 131 -17.66 1.62 12.34
C LYS A 131 -18.67 1.25 11.26
N ALA A 132 -18.88 2.15 10.31
CA ALA A 132 -19.75 1.91 9.17
C ALA A 132 -18.96 1.43 7.96
N PHE A 133 -19.60 0.59 7.15
CA PHE A 133 -19.04 0.03 5.93
C PHE A 133 -20.11 -0.29 4.89
N TYR A 134 -19.67 -0.46 3.64
CA TYR A 134 -20.54 -0.92 2.56
C TYR A 134 -20.40 -2.42 2.33
N GLN A 135 -21.52 -3.07 2.07
CA GLN A 135 -21.62 -4.48 1.71
C GLN A 135 -22.28 -4.64 0.33
N GLY A 136 -22.00 -5.77 -0.31
CA GLY A 136 -22.53 -6.10 -1.65
C GLY A 136 -21.92 -5.30 -2.81
N LEU A 137 -20.84 -4.56 -2.56
CA LEU A 137 -19.99 -3.99 -3.60
C LEU A 137 -18.80 -4.91 -3.92
N MET A 138 -18.35 -4.88 -5.17
CA MET A 138 -17.17 -5.60 -5.61
C MET A 138 -15.92 -5.09 -4.88
N ALA A 139 -15.19 -5.98 -4.21
CA ALA A 139 -13.86 -5.71 -3.67
C ALA A 139 -12.77 -6.35 -4.56
N CYS A 140 -11.79 -5.55 -5.01
CA CYS A 140 -10.74 -6.03 -5.92
C CYS A 140 -9.56 -6.72 -5.24
N GLY A 141 -9.33 -6.49 -3.94
CA GLY A 141 -8.17 -7.03 -3.21
C GLY A 141 -6.82 -6.44 -3.64
N GLY A 142 -6.79 -5.47 -4.55
CA GLY A 142 -5.55 -4.91 -5.08
C GLY A 142 -4.81 -4.04 -4.07
N VAL A 143 -3.61 -4.46 -3.67
CA VAL A 143 -2.74 -3.71 -2.74
C VAL A 143 -1.95 -2.59 -3.41
N TRP A 144 -1.62 -2.73 -4.70
CA TRP A 144 -0.79 -1.75 -5.40
C TRP A 144 -1.56 -0.54 -5.92
N THR A 145 -2.81 -0.72 -6.37
CA THR A 145 -3.53 0.33 -7.10
C THR A 145 -4.82 0.79 -6.43
N CYS A 146 -5.35 0.07 -5.44
CA CYS A 146 -6.62 0.41 -4.80
C CYS A 146 -6.44 0.93 -3.37
N PRO A 147 -6.52 2.26 -3.13
CA PRO A 147 -6.34 2.83 -1.79
C PRO A 147 -7.33 2.29 -0.74
N VAL A 148 -8.53 1.87 -1.17
CA VAL A 148 -9.55 1.31 -0.26
C VAL A 148 -9.22 -0.12 0.14
N CYS A 149 -8.91 -1.00 -0.83
CA CYS A 149 -8.56 -2.40 -0.54
C CYS A 149 -7.19 -2.52 0.13
N ALA A 150 -6.20 -1.75 -0.33
CA ALA A 150 -4.85 -1.75 0.23
C ALA A 150 -4.88 -1.50 1.73
N ALA A 151 -5.61 -0.47 2.21
CA ALA A 151 -5.72 -0.21 3.65
C ALA A 151 -6.32 -1.38 4.44
N LYS A 152 -7.38 -2.04 3.93
CA LYS A 152 -8.00 -3.19 4.59
C LYS A 152 -7.06 -4.40 4.63
N VAL A 153 -6.37 -4.69 3.52
CA VAL A 153 -5.36 -5.76 3.48
C VAL A 153 -4.22 -5.43 4.41
N SER A 154 -3.72 -4.20 4.34
CA SER A 154 -2.58 -3.74 5.11
C SER A 154 -2.81 -3.89 6.61
N GLU A 155 -3.97 -3.46 7.09
CA GLU A 155 -4.35 -3.60 8.50
C GLU A 155 -4.36 -5.07 8.96
N ARG A 156 -4.94 -5.97 8.15
CA ARG A 156 -4.98 -7.41 8.50
C ARG A 156 -3.59 -8.03 8.54
N ARG A 157 -2.77 -7.76 7.53
CA ARG A 157 -1.38 -8.24 7.45
C ARG A 157 -0.52 -7.68 8.57
N ARG A 158 -0.72 -6.42 8.98
CA ARG A 158 -0.04 -5.79 10.12
C ARG A 158 -0.27 -6.59 11.41
N GLN A 159 -1.49 -7.08 11.64
CA GLN A 159 -1.78 -7.97 12.77
C GLN A 159 -1.05 -9.32 12.64
N GLU A 160 -0.98 -9.90 11.43
CA GLU A 160 -0.18 -11.11 11.20
C GLU A 160 1.31 -10.89 11.50
N LEU A 161 1.87 -9.73 11.13
CA LEU A 161 3.27 -9.40 11.44
C LEU A 161 3.51 -9.31 12.96
N LYS A 162 2.61 -8.65 13.70
CA LYS A 162 2.67 -8.57 15.16
C LYS A 162 2.56 -9.94 15.82
N GLU A 163 1.67 -10.80 15.34
CA GLU A 163 1.53 -12.19 15.80
C GLU A 163 2.81 -12.98 15.55
N ALA A 164 3.41 -12.86 14.37
CA ALA A 164 4.66 -13.55 14.04
C ALA A 164 5.83 -13.15 14.96
N ILE A 165 5.96 -11.85 15.27
CA ILE A 165 7.00 -11.37 16.17
C ILE A 165 6.78 -11.93 17.60
N ARG A 166 5.54 -11.94 18.08
CA ARG A 166 5.20 -12.54 19.39
C ARG A 166 5.48 -14.04 19.43
N ALA A 167 5.09 -14.78 18.38
CA ALA A 167 5.34 -16.21 18.28
C ALA A 167 6.84 -16.53 18.24
N ALA A 168 7.64 -15.71 17.53
CA ALA A 168 9.08 -15.86 17.48
C ALA A 168 9.75 -15.66 18.84
N ASP A 169 9.33 -14.66 19.62
CA ASP A 169 9.86 -14.44 20.97
C ASP A 169 9.52 -15.61 21.91
N ALA A 170 8.32 -16.17 21.81
CA ALA A 170 7.92 -17.37 22.56
C ALA A 170 8.78 -18.60 22.22
N LEU A 171 9.25 -18.71 20.97
CA LEU A 171 10.19 -19.73 20.52
C LEU A 171 11.67 -19.38 20.79
N LYS A 172 11.93 -18.31 21.55
CA LYS A 172 13.27 -17.80 21.84
C LYS A 172 14.10 -17.47 20.59
N MET A 173 13.44 -17.08 19.49
CA MET A 173 14.11 -16.62 18.28
C MET A 173 14.51 -15.15 18.40
N ASN A 174 15.41 -14.70 17.53
CA ASN A 174 15.67 -13.29 17.28
C ASN A 174 14.99 -12.86 15.96
N VAL A 175 14.64 -11.58 15.86
CA VAL A 175 14.07 -10.99 14.64
C VAL A 175 14.92 -9.80 14.22
N HIS A 176 15.42 -9.84 12.99
CA HIS A 176 16.21 -8.76 12.42
C HIS A 176 15.44 -8.04 11.33
N PHE A 177 15.54 -6.71 11.29
CA PHE A 177 14.98 -5.90 10.23
C PHE A 177 16.04 -5.56 9.19
N VAL A 178 15.94 -6.19 8.01
CA VAL A 178 16.87 -6.01 6.90
C VAL A 178 16.22 -5.16 5.82
N THR A 179 16.92 -4.14 5.35
CA THR A 179 16.53 -3.38 4.14
C THR A 179 17.51 -3.66 3.02
N LEU A 180 16.99 -4.01 1.84
CA LEU A 180 17.77 -4.21 0.62
C LEU A 180 17.44 -3.13 -0.39
N THR A 181 18.47 -2.41 -0.84
CA THR A 181 18.34 -1.35 -1.84
C THR A 181 19.29 -1.61 -3.00
N VAL A 182 18.97 -1.05 -4.16
CA VAL A 182 19.83 -1.10 -5.36
C VAL A 182 20.02 0.32 -5.87
N PRO A 183 21.20 0.68 -6.41
CA PRO A 183 21.36 1.94 -7.12
C PRO A 183 20.38 2.01 -8.29
N HIS A 184 19.79 3.18 -8.52
CA HIS A 184 18.85 3.42 -9.61
C HIS A 184 19.02 4.84 -10.16
N GLY A 185 18.60 5.04 -11.40
CA GLY A 185 18.61 6.31 -12.12
C GLY A 185 17.24 6.68 -12.69
N VAL A 186 17.12 7.93 -13.13
CA VAL A 186 15.85 8.47 -13.67
C VAL A 186 15.37 7.75 -14.93
N SER A 187 16.28 7.14 -15.67
CA SER A 187 16.00 6.43 -16.92
C SER A 187 15.74 4.92 -16.74
N ASP A 188 15.79 4.40 -15.51
CA ASP A 188 15.57 2.98 -15.29
C ASP A 188 14.10 2.60 -15.48
N ASP A 189 13.86 1.58 -16.29
CA ASP A 189 12.55 0.97 -16.43
C ASP A 189 12.23 0.15 -15.17
N ILE A 190 11.28 0.63 -14.37
CA ILE A 190 10.86 -0.02 -13.13
C ILE A 190 10.34 -1.44 -13.33
N LYS A 191 9.74 -1.77 -14.48
CA LYS A 191 9.29 -3.13 -14.76
C LYS A 191 10.50 -4.07 -14.94
N VAL A 192 11.49 -3.63 -15.70
CA VAL A 192 12.75 -4.37 -15.88
C VAL A 192 13.46 -4.51 -14.54
N MET A 193 13.60 -3.42 -13.78
CA MET A 193 14.21 -3.47 -12.44
C MET A 193 13.52 -4.48 -11.53
N ASN A 194 12.18 -4.49 -11.50
CA ASN A 194 11.43 -5.43 -10.67
C ASN A 194 11.69 -6.90 -11.05
N ASP A 195 11.92 -7.20 -12.34
CA ASP A 195 12.26 -8.54 -12.82
C ASP A 195 13.67 -8.95 -12.40
N LEU A 196 14.64 -8.05 -12.52
CA LEU A 196 16.02 -8.29 -12.09
C LEU A 196 16.13 -8.43 -10.57
N LEU A 197 15.38 -7.62 -9.81
CA LEU A 197 15.26 -7.71 -8.34
C LEU A 197 14.68 -9.06 -7.90
N SER A 198 13.65 -9.55 -8.61
CA SER A 198 13.05 -10.87 -8.35
C SER A 198 14.05 -12.00 -8.58
N GLN A 199 14.88 -11.89 -9.63
CA GLN A 199 15.95 -12.84 -9.90
C GLN A 199 17.03 -12.79 -8.81
N ALA A 200 17.45 -11.59 -8.38
CA ALA A 200 18.45 -11.42 -7.33
C ALA A 200 17.99 -12.05 -6.00
N LEU A 201 16.74 -11.81 -5.60
CA LEU A 201 16.16 -12.44 -4.40
C LEU A 201 16.15 -13.98 -4.47
N ARG A 202 15.85 -14.54 -5.65
CA ARG A 202 15.88 -16.00 -5.86
C ARG A 202 17.30 -16.55 -5.64
N ARG A 203 18.32 -15.84 -6.15
CA ARG A 203 19.73 -16.22 -5.97
C ARG A 203 20.18 -16.13 -4.51
N MET A 204 19.67 -15.18 -3.73
CA MET A 204 19.96 -15.10 -2.29
C MET A 204 19.30 -16.22 -1.49
N SER A 205 18.17 -16.74 -1.97
CA SER A 205 17.35 -17.70 -1.23
C SER A 205 17.69 -19.16 -1.52
N SER A 206 18.53 -19.45 -2.53
CA SER A 206 18.76 -20.83 -3.01
C SER A 206 20.20 -21.08 -3.45
N GLY A 207 20.61 -22.35 -3.43
CA GLY A 207 21.94 -22.80 -3.84
C GLY A 207 23.04 -22.56 -2.79
N MET A 208 24.27 -22.92 -3.17
CA MET A 208 25.45 -22.90 -2.30
C MET A 208 25.71 -21.52 -1.67
N TYR A 209 25.43 -20.44 -2.39
CA TYR A 209 25.66 -19.06 -1.95
C TYR A 209 24.43 -18.40 -1.31
N SER A 210 23.42 -19.17 -0.92
CA SER A 210 22.24 -18.64 -0.22
C SER A 210 22.61 -18.04 1.15
N VAL A 211 21.81 -17.09 1.63
CA VAL A 211 22.01 -16.47 2.95
C VAL A 211 22.06 -17.49 4.09
N LYS A 212 21.28 -18.59 3.99
CA LYS A 212 21.29 -19.67 4.97
C LYS A 212 22.63 -20.41 4.99
N ASN A 213 23.15 -20.77 3.82
CA ASN A 213 24.42 -21.48 3.71
C ASN A 213 25.61 -20.59 4.11
N GLN A 214 25.55 -19.30 3.77
CA GLN A 214 26.57 -18.35 4.21
C GLN A 214 26.58 -18.16 5.73
N LEU A 215 25.42 -18.14 6.40
CA LEU A 215 25.37 -18.10 7.87
C LEU A 215 25.97 -19.37 8.46
N ARG A 216 25.56 -20.54 7.97
CA ARG A 216 26.08 -21.84 8.46
C ARG A 216 27.59 -21.97 8.29
N ALA A 217 28.18 -21.34 7.28
CA ALA A 217 29.63 -21.36 7.07
C ALA A 217 30.41 -20.56 8.13
N ILE A 218 29.83 -19.47 8.66
CA ILE A 218 30.49 -18.63 9.68
C ILE A 218 30.05 -18.95 11.11
N ALA A 219 28.86 -19.55 11.26
CA ALA A 219 28.26 -19.95 12.52
C ALA A 219 27.51 -21.29 12.32
N PRO A 220 28.21 -22.44 12.39
CA PRO A 220 27.64 -23.75 12.06
C PRO A 220 26.42 -24.14 12.90
N GLU A 221 26.39 -23.71 14.16
CA GLU A 221 25.32 -23.96 15.13
C GLU A 221 24.16 -22.95 15.03
N SER A 222 24.18 -22.05 14.03
CA SER A 222 23.17 -21.01 13.86
C SER A 222 22.36 -21.18 12.58
N GLU A 223 21.07 -20.88 12.67
CA GLU A 223 20.11 -21.03 11.60
C GLU A 223 19.30 -19.75 11.35
N ILE A 224 18.96 -19.54 10.07
CA ILE A 224 17.87 -18.66 9.66
C ILE A 224 16.63 -19.53 9.48
N HIS A 225 15.68 -19.39 10.39
CA HIS A 225 14.42 -20.13 10.42
C HIS A 225 13.50 -19.76 9.26
N GLY A 226 13.45 -18.47 8.92
CA GLY A 226 12.67 -17.97 7.80
C GLY A 226 12.70 -16.46 7.70
N TYR A 227 11.89 -15.92 6.79
CA TYR A 227 11.71 -14.49 6.64
C TYR A 227 10.31 -14.10 6.16
N ILE A 228 9.94 -12.86 6.46
CA ILE A 228 8.79 -12.16 5.87
C ILE A 228 9.34 -10.97 5.09
N ARG A 229 9.00 -10.86 3.81
CA ARG A 229 9.49 -9.79 2.91
C ARG A 229 8.34 -8.90 2.47
N ALA A 230 8.48 -7.60 2.71
CA ALA A 230 7.66 -6.55 2.12
C ALA A 230 8.39 -5.92 0.93
N PHE A 231 7.66 -5.64 -0.15
CA PHE A 231 8.14 -4.93 -1.32
C PHE A 231 7.56 -3.53 -1.34
N GLU A 232 8.42 -2.52 -1.41
CA GLU A 232 8.05 -1.11 -1.35
C GLU A 232 8.69 -0.33 -2.49
N VAL A 233 8.06 0.78 -2.86
CA VAL A 233 8.53 1.64 -3.94
C VAL A 233 8.17 3.09 -3.66
N THR A 234 9.10 3.98 -3.95
CA THR A 234 8.86 5.43 -4.00
C THR A 234 9.34 5.96 -5.35
N HIS A 235 8.98 7.19 -5.68
CA HIS A 235 9.51 7.90 -6.83
C HIS A 235 10.14 9.22 -6.37
N GLY A 236 11.39 9.48 -6.73
CA GLY A 236 12.11 10.70 -6.37
C GLY A 236 12.77 11.37 -7.57
N GLN A 237 13.74 12.24 -7.30
CA GLN A 237 14.52 12.94 -8.33
C GLN A 237 15.25 11.96 -9.26
N ASN A 238 15.70 10.83 -8.73
CA ASN A 238 16.43 9.80 -9.47
C ASN A 238 15.50 8.67 -9.97
N GLY A 239 14.22 8.95 -10.19
CA GLY A 239 13.24 7.98 -10.68
C GLY A 239 12.67 7.06 -9.60
N PHE A 240 12.20 5.88 -10.00
CA PHE A 240 11.63 4.90 -9.09
C PHE A 240 12.70 4.23 -8.21
N HIS A 241 12.39 4.09 -6.93
CA HIS A 241 13.23 3.46 -5.92
C HIS A 241 12.53 2.22 -5.32
N PRO A 242 12.56 1.08 -6.02
CA PRO A 242 12.09 -0.19 -5.48
C PRO A 242 13.07 -0.74 -4.45
N HIS A 243 12.56 -1.17 -3.30
CA HIS A 243 13.38 -1.76 -2.22
C HIS A 243 12.60 -2.80 -1.42
N TYR A 244 13.32 -3.63 -0.69
CA TYR A 244 12.71 -4.66 0.16
C TYR A 244 13.00 -4.40 1.63
N HIS A 245 11.96 -4.58 2.44
CA HIS A 245 12.07 -4.72 3.88
C HIS A 245 11.84 -6.18 4.25
N ILE A 246 12.67 -6.73 5.12
CA ILE A 246 12.67 -8.15 5.44
C ILE A 246 12.79 -8.33 6.96
N LEU A 247 11.81 -9.01 7.55
CA LEU A 247 11.90 -9.56 8.89
C LEU A 247 12.57 -10.93 8.80
N VAL A 248 13.77 -11.08 9.36
CA VAL A 248 14.56 -12.31 9.31
C VAL A 248 14.55 -12.96 10.68
N PHE A 249 14.08 -14.20 10.76
CA PHE A 249 13.94 -14.97 11.99
C PHE A 249 15.14 -15.91 12.13
N THR A 250 15.86 -15.80 13.25
CA THR A 250 17.11 -16.53 13.50
C THR A 250 17.14 -17.08 14.92
N ASP A 251 18.15 -17.90 15.24
CA ASP A 251 18.42 -18.26 16.63
C ASP A 251 18.74 -17.03 17.49
N ARG A 252 18.49 -17.13 18.80
CA ARG A 252 18.69 -16.04 19.77
C ARG A 252 20.11 -15.46 19.74
N GLY A 253 21.11 -16.31 19.51
CA GLY A 253 22.53 -15.95 19.52
C GLY A 253 23.01 -15.22 18.27
N VAL A 254 22.20 -15.18 17.21
CA VAL A 254 22.60 -14.52 15.95
C VAL A 254 22.51 -13.00 16.11
N THR A 255 23.62 -12.33 15.79
CA THR A 255 23.74 -10.88 15.91
C THR A 255 23.36 -10.17 14.60
N ALA A 256 22.94 -8.91 14.70
CA ALA A 256 22.68 -8.07 13.53
C ALA A 256 23.92 -7.93 12.61
N SER A 257 25.13 -7.98 13.18
CA SER A 257 26.38 -7.96 12.41
C SER A 257 26.56 -9.21 11.56
N ALA A 258 26.28 -10.41 12.11
CA ALA A 258 26.35 -11.65 11.36
C ALA A 258 25.35 -11.67 10.20
N VAL A 259 24.10 -11.25 10.47
CA VAL A 259 23.06 -11.11 9.43
C VAL A 259 23.48 -10.08 8.39
N GLY A 260 24.00 -8.93 8.81
CA GLY A 260 24.48 -7.88 7.91
C GLY A 260 25.60 -8.35 6.98
N TYR A 261 26.55 -9.11 7.50
CA TYR A 261 27.64 -9.70 6.72
C TYR A 261 27.10 -10.65 5.63
N VAL A 262 26.26 -11.63 6.00
CA VAL A 262 25.77 -12.63 5.02
C VAL A 262 24.80 -12.02 4.01
N TYR A 263 23.93 -11.10 4.42
CA TYR A 263 23.00 -10.43 3.50
C TYR A 263 23.73 -9.50 2.54
N ARG A 264 24.74 -8.76 2.98
CA ARG A 264 25.55 -7.90 2.11
C ARG A 264 26.28 -8.68 1.04
N ASN A 265 26.98 -9.74 1.42
CA ASN A 265 27.72 -10.59 0.49
C ASN A 265 26.77 -11.29 -0.50
N ALA A 266 25.66 -11.83 -0.01
CA ALA A 266 24.63 -12.43 -0.86
C ALA A 266 24.00 -11.40 -1.82
N TRP A 267 23.69 -10.19 -1.35
CA TRP A 267 23.00 -9.18 -2.13
C TRP A 267 23.87 -8.60 -3.24
N ILE A 268 25.11 -8.21 -2.94
CA ILE A 268 26.06 -7.71 -3.95
C ILE A 268 26.23 -8.72 -5.07
N ARG A 269 26.51 -9.97 -4.71
CA ARG A 269 26.68 -11.07 -5.67
C ARG A 269 25.41 -11.29 -6.49
N ALA A 270 24.25 -11.31 -5.83
CA ALA A 270 22.98 -11.56 -6.49
C ALA A 270 22.62 -10.45 -7.49
N CYS A 271 22.83 -9.18 -7.11
CA CYS A 271 22.62 -8.03 -8.00
C CYS A 271 23.49 -8.13 -9.25
N GLN A 272 24.81 -8.33 -9.10
CA GLN A 272 25.74 -8.43 -10.22
C GLN A 272 25.36 -9.57 -11.19
N LEU A 273 25.05 -10.75 -10.67
CA LEU A 273 24.66 -11.92 -11.49
C LEU A 273 23.26 -11.81 -12.10
N SER A 274 22.46 -10.86 -11.64
CA SER A 274 21.15 -10.55 -12.20
C SER A 274 21.19 -9.31 -13.09
N GLY A 275 22.35 -8.72 -13.35
CA GLY A 275 22.50 -7.54 -14.21
C GLY A 275 22.05 -6.23 -13.56
N LEU A 276 21.88 -6.19 -12.23
CA LEU A 276 21.63 -4.97 -11.49
C LEU A 276 22.96 -4.24 -11.18
N PRO A 277 22.93 -2.90 -11.02
CA PRO A 277 24.06 -2.16 -10.50
C PRO A 277 24.53 -2.71 -9.16
N GLN A 278 25.84 -2.69 -8.94
CA GLN A 278 26.41 -3.15 -7.68
C GLN A 278 25.95 -2.25 -6.52
N PRO A 279 25.28 -2.79 -5.48
CA PRO A 279 24.92 -2.03 -4.30
C PRO A 279 26.15 -1.52 -3.56
N SER A 280 26.06 -0.31 -2.98
CA SER A 280 27.12 0.21 -2.14
C SER A 280 27.21 -0.57 -0.83
N LEU A 281 28.41 -0.60 -0.25
CA LEU A 281 28.61 -1.18 1.08
C LEU A 281 27.81 -0.42 2.14
N GLU A 282 27.73 0.90 2.06
CA GLU A 282 27.08 1.69 3.10
C GLU A 282 25.55 1.59 3.08
N HIS A 283 24.93 1.59 1.90
CA HIS A 283 23.48 1.78 1.76
C HIS A 283 22.75 0.60 1.13
N GLY A 284 23.46 -0.33 0.49
CA GLY A 284 22.86 -1.48 -0.19
C GLY A 284 22.14 -2.45 0.75
N VAL A 285 22.68 -2.63 1.96
CA VAL A 285 22.09 -3.47 3.02
C VAL A 285 22.22 -2.79 4.37
N THR A 286 21.09 -2.55 5.03
CA THR A 286 21.04 -2.11 6.43
C THR A 286 20.36 -3.18 7.28
N VAL A 287 20.90 -3.46 8.47
CA VAL A 287 20.31 -4.42 9.42
C VAL A 287 20.11 -3.74 10.77
N GLN A 288 18.89 -3.85 11.29
CA GLN A 288 18.50 -3.35 12.61
C GLN A 288 17.97 -4.52 13.46
N ASP A 289 17.84 -4.28 14.77
CA ASP A 289 17.46 -5.28 15.76
C ASP A 289 15.93 -5.49 15.87
N GLY A 290 15.53 -6.32 16.84
CA GLY A 290 14.15 -6.69 17.09
C GLY A 290 13.25 -5.55 17.55
N LEU A 291 13.78 -4.51 18.21
CA LEU A 291 12.99 -3.35 18.61
C LEU A 291 12.51 -2.60 17.36
N PHE A 292 13.42 -2.38 16.40
CA PHE A 292 13.07 -1.80 15.11
C PHE A 292 12.12 -2.69 14.30
N ALA A 293 12.31 -4.00 14.33
CA ALA A 293 11.41 -4.94 13.68
C ALA A 293 9.96 -4.83 14.20
N ALA A 294 9.77 -4.73 15.53
CA ALA A 294 8.46 -4.53 16.14
C ALA A 294 7.84 -3.17 15.77
N GLN A 295 8.64 -2.10 15.77
CA GLN A 295 8.19 -0.77 15.35
C GLN A 295 7.82 -0.71 13.87
N TYR A 296 8.55 -1.41 13.01
CA TYR A 296 8.20 -1.53 11.59
C TYR A 296 6.87 -2.28 11.43
N ALA A 297 6.75 -3.45 12.06
CA ALA A 297 5.53 -4.25 12.01
C ALA A 297 4.30 -3.51 12.56
N SER A 298 4.47 -2.60 13.54
CA SER A 298 3.36 -1.81 14.06
C SER A 298 2.92 -0.67 13.14
N LYS A 299 3.83 -0.18 12.29
CA LYS A 299 3.62 0.93 11.34
C LYS A 299 3.31 0.47 9.92
N TRP A 300 3.55 -0.79 9.59
CA TRP A 300 3.44 -1.30 8.23
C TRP A 300 2.05 -1.05 7.63
N GLY A 301 2.02 -0.36 6.48
CA GLY A 301 0.81 0.02 5.77
C GLY A 301 0.11 1.28 6.28
N LEU A 302 0.67 1.97 7.29
CA LEU A 302 0.18 3.25 7.82
C LEU A 302 1.02 4.45 7.35
N GLU A 303 2.09 4.21 6.59
CA GLU A 303 3.09 5.21 6.22
C GLU A 303 2.45 6.38 5.46
N ASP A 304 1.49 6.08 4.59
CA ASP A 304 0.84 7.09 3.75
C ASP A 304 -0.35 7.80 4.43
N GLU A 305 -0.93 7.22 5.49
CA GLU A 305 -1.99 7.85 6.27
C GLU A 305 -1.40 8.88 7.26
N MET A 306 -0.22 8.59 7.82
CA MET A 306 0.49 9.48 8.76
C MET A 306 1.24 10.64 8.09
N THR A 307 1.48 10.60 6.78
CA THR A 307 2.44 11.50 6.10
C THR A 307 1.91 12.87 5.70
N LYS A 308 0.65 13.23 5.97
CA LYS A 308 0.18 14.63 5.75
C LYS A 308 0.99 15.66 6.54
N ALA A 309 1.42 15.33 7.77
CA ALA A 309 2.19 16.25 8.61
C ALA A 309 3.69 16.31 8.24
N ASN A 310 4.27 15.20 7.78
CA ASN A 310 5.71 15.09 7.52
C ASN A 310 6.13 15.50 6.10
N ALA A 311 5.21 15.52 5.13
CA ALA A 311 5.49 15.92 3.76
C ALA A 311 5.95 17.39 3.64
N LYS A 312 5.44 18.27 4.52
CA LYS A 312 5.80 19.70 4.51
C LYS A 312 7.15 20.02 5.18
N THR A 313 7.74 19.08 5.93
CA THR A 313 8.88 19.37 6.81
C THR A 313 10.24 19.03 6.22
N THR A 314 10.32 18.29 5.10
CA THR A 314 11.62 17.84 4.57
C THR A 314 11.73 17.98 3.05
N LYS A 315 12.51 18.97 2.59
CA LYS A 315 12.74 19.39 1.19
C LYS A 315 13.31 18.34 0.21
N ARG A 316 13.40 17.04 0.57
CA ARG A 316 14.10 16.00 -0.20
C ARG A 316 13.53 14.59 0.01
N LYS A 317 12.22 14.38 -0.08
CA LYS A 317 11.67 13.00 -0.12
C LYS A 317 10.85 12.78 -1.38
N GLY A 318 11.08 11.63 -2.00
CA GLY A 318 10.25 11.13 -3.08
C GLY A 318 8.82 10.84 -2.61
N LEU A 319 7.90 10.73 -3.56
CA LEU A 319 6.51 10.39 -3.30
C LEU A 319 6.29 8.88 -3.33
N SER A 320 5.45 8.39 -2.43
CA SER A 320 4.84 7.06 -2.57
C SER A 320 3.86 7.04 -3.76
N PRO A 321 3.41 5.87 -4.22
CA PRO A 321 2.35 5.78 -5.22
C PRO A 321 1.06 6.51 -4.82
N TRP A 322 0.71 6.53 -3.53
CA TRP A 322 -0.43 7.30 -3.02
C TRP A 322 -0.14 8.80 -3.00
N GLY A 323 1.12 9.19 -2.76
CA GLY A 323 1.60 10.56 -2.96
C GLY A 323 1.41 11.03 -4.41
N LEU A 324 1.72 10.19 -5.40
CA LEU A 324 1.46 10.53 -6.82
C LEU A 324 -0.02 10.76 -7.09
N LEU A 325 -0.92 9.91 -6.58
CA LEU A 325 -2.36 10.12 -6.74
C LEU A 325 -2.84 11.41 -6.07
N ARG A 326 -2.22 11.77 -4.94
CA ARG A 326 -2.54 13.00 -4.22
C ARG A 326 -2.07 14.23 -4.97
N ALA A 327 -0.87 14.20 -5.56
CA ALA A 327 -0.39 15.26 -6.44
C ALA A 327 -1.34 15.51 -7.64
N VAL A 328 -2.00 14.45 -8.15
CA VAL A 328 -3.05 14.59 -9.18
C VAL A 328 -4.36 15.17 -8.62
N LEU A 329 -4.65 14.96 -7.34
CA LEU A 329 -5.90 15.39 -6.71
C LEU A 329 -5.83 16.85 -6.24
N ASP A 330 -4.75 17.20 -5.56
CA ASP A 330 -4.57 18.47 -4.88
C ASP A 330 -3.97 19.54 -5.83
N GLU A 331 -3.28 19.09 -6.89
CA GLU A 331 -2.67 19.94 -7.94
C GLU A 331 -1.67 20.99 -7.40
N ASP A 332 -1.09 20.73 -6.23
CA ASP A 332 -0.27 21.67 -5.47
C ASP A 332 1.21 21.24 -5.30
N GLU A 333 1.61 20.11 -5.89
CA GLU A 333 2.97 19.55 -5.81
C GLU A 333 3.85 19.97 -7.02
N PRO A 334 4.78 20.94 -6.88
CA PRO A 334 5.48 21.52 -8.03
C PRO A 334 6.36 20.53 -8.80
N ASP A 335 6.99 19.57 -8.10
CA ASP A 335 7.83 18.54 -8.71
C ASP A 335 7.00 17.45 -9.43
N TYR A 336 5.69 17.40 -9.18
CA TYR A 336 4.77 16.37 -9.63
C TYR A 336 3.47 16.98 -10.20
N PRO A 337 3.54 17.77 -11.29
CA PRO A 337 2.34 18.31 -11.91
C PRO A 337 1.39 17.17 -12.31
N PRO A 338 0.06 17.38 -12.33
CA PRO A 338 -0.93 16.31 -12.47
C PRO A 338 -0.71 15.37 -13.65
N HIS A 339 -0.29 15.89 -14.82
CA HIS A 339 0.03 15.06 -15.98
C HIS A 339 1.21 14.09 -15.71
N ARG A 340 2.29 14.60 -15.11
CA ARG A 340 3.47 13.79 -14.76
C ARG A 340 3.12 12.74 -13.70
N ALA A 341 2.45 13.14 -12.63
CA ALA A 341 2.05 12.23 -11.55
C ALA A 341 1.10 11.13 -12.06
N SER A 342 0.18 11.48 -12.98
CA SER A 342 -0.72 10.52 -13.63
C SER A 342 0.04 9.48 -14.44
N ALA A 343 0.97 9.91 -15.29
CA ALA A 343 1.78 9.02 -16.12
C ALA A 343 2.65 8.08 -15.26
N LEU A 344 3.31 8.63 -14.22
CA LEU A 344 4.11 7.84 -13.29
C LEU A 344 3.26 6.79 -12.56
N PHE A 345 2.06 7.15 -12.11
CA PHE A 345 1.17 6.19 -11.46
C PHE A 345 0.73 5.07 -12.41
N GLN A 346 0.50 5.36 -13.70
CA GLN A 346 0.17 4.34 -14.70
C GLN A 346 1.35 3.38 -14.97
N VAL A 347 2.57 3.91 -15.07
CA VAL A 347 3.81 3.10 -15.19
C VAL A 347 3.96 2.19 -13.98
N TYR A 348 3.82 2.74 -12.78
CA TYR A 348 3.82 1.97 -11.53
C TYR A 348 2.73 0.88 -11.52
N ALA A 349 1.49 1.23 -11.87
CA ALA A 349 0.37 0.29 -11.87
C ALA A 349 0.62 -0.91 -12.81
N ALA A 350 1.22 -0.67 -13.98
CA ALA A 350 1.58 -1.71 -14.93
C ALA A 350 2.76 -2.57 -14.43
N ALA A 351 3.79 -1.96 -13.84
CA ALA A 351 5.00 -2.67 -13.39
C ALA A 351 4.80 -3.55 -12.15
N PHE A 352 3.82 -3.22 -11.31
CA PHE A 352 3.50 -3.94 -10.06
C PHE A 352 2.29 -4.87 -10.17
N ALA A 353 1.57 -4.86 -11.30
CA ALA A 353 0.46 -5.77 -11.54
C ALA A 353 0.86 -7.24 -11.34
N GLY A 354 0.09 -7.98 -10.53
CA GLY A 354 0.32 -9.39 -10.24
C GLY A 354 1.47 -9.69 -9.27
N ARG A 355 2.21 -8.69 -8.78
CA ARG A 355 3.29 -8.91 -7.81
C ARG A 355 2.73 -9.00 -6.39
N ARG A 356 3.35 -9.83 -5.56
CA ARG A 356 3.04 -9.90 -4.13
C ARG A 356 3.74 -8.74 -3.39
N GLN A 357 2.99 -8.00 -2.58
CA GLN A 357 3.57 -6.96 -1.73
C GLN A 357 4.22 -7.56 -0.48
N LEU A 358 3.58 -8.56 0.15
CA LEU A 358 4.12 -9.28 1.30
C LEU A 358 4.33 -10.76 0.92
N TYR A 359 5.42 -11.36 1.38
CA TYR A 359 5.75 -12.76 1.12
C TYR A 359 6.35 -13.43 2.36
N TRP A 360 5.87 -14.64 2.67
CA TRP A 360 6.38 -15.50 3.73
C TRP A 360 7.26 -16.59 3.14
N SER A 361 8.45 -16.81 3.72
CA SER A 361 9.29 -17.93 3.33
C SER A 361 8.61 -19.27 3.64
N ASN A 362 8.81 -20.27 2.78
CA ASN A 362 8.22 -21.59 2.93
C ASN A 362 8.51 -22.19 4.33
N GLY A 363 7.47 -22.69 5.00
CA GLY A 363 7.56 -23.31 6.32
C GLY A 363 7.46 -22.36 7.52
N LEU A 364 7.69 -21.04 7.34
CA LEU A 364 7.73 -20.09 8.48
C LEU A 364 6.38 -20.00 9.21
N ARG A 365 5.26 -19.89 8.49
CA ARG A 365 3.93 -19.85 9.13
C ARG A 365 3.65 -21.09 9.98
N LYS A 366 4.04 -22.27 9.48
CA LYS A 366 3.90 -23.53 10.22
C LYS A 366 4.79 -23.55 11.46
N LEU A 367 6.03 -23.08 11.34
CA LEU A 367 6.97 -22.99 12.45
C LEU A 367 6.46 -22.07 13.57
N LEU A 368 5.83 -20.96 13.19
CA LEU A 368 5.24 -19.99 14.12
C LEU A 368 3.82 -20.37 14.58
N SER A 369 3.32 -21.56 14.23
CA SER A 369 1.95 -22.02 14.55
C SER A 369 0.84 -21.06 14.10
N MET A 370 1.06 -20.34 12.99
CA MET A 370 0.11 -19.36 12.46
C MET A 370 -0.94 -20.01 11.56
N ALA A 371 -2.11 -19.39 11.49
CA ALA A 371 -3.17 -19.79 10.58
C ALA A 371 -2.69 -19.78 9.10
N PRO A 372 -3.30 -20.61 8.23
CA PRO A 372 -3.02 -20.60 6.81
C PRO A 372 -3.15 -19.19 6.21
N GLU A 373 -2.26 -18.86 5.28
CA GLU A 373 -2.28 -17.57 4.59
C GLU A 373 -3.56 -17.44 3.75
N ARG A 374 -4.35 -16.41 4.03
CA ARG A 374 -5.48 -16.00 3.20
C ARG A 374 -4.97 -15.11 2.06
N SER A 375 -5.59 -15.22 0.89
CA SER A 375 -5.36 -14.28 -0.22
C SER A 375 -5.88 -12.89 0.10
N ASP A 376 -5.36 -11.88 -0.59
CA ASP A 376 -5.79 -10.49 -0.39
C ASP A 376 -7.27 -10.31 -0.74
N GLU A 377 -7.78 -11.00 -1.76
CA GLU A 377 -9.20 -11.07 -2.08
C GLU A 377 -10.05 -11.67 -0.95
N GLU A 378 -9.60 -12.75 -0.33
CA GLU A 378 -10.31 -13.37 0.80
C GLU A 378 -10.29 -12.47 2.03
N LEU A 379 -9.22 -11.71 2.25
CA LEU A 379 -9.12 -10.75 3.35
C LEU A 379 -10.10 -9.59 3.18
N VAL A 380 -10.27 -9.05 1.96
CA VAL A 380 -11.23 -7.96 1.74
C VAL A 380 -12.68 -8.43 1.70
N LYS A 381 -12.95 -9.65 1.25
CA LYS A 381 -14.30 -10.26 1.23
C LYS A 381 -14.75 -10.79 2.58
N ALA A 382 -13.81 -10.99 3.52
CA ALA A 382 -14.16 -11.38 4.87
C ALA A 382 -15.20 -10.40 5.46
N PRO A 383 -16.27 -10.90 6.10
CA PRO A 383 -17.24 -10.05 6.77
C PRO A 383 -16.51 -9.13 7.74
N GLU A 384 -16.86 -7.84 7.72
CA GLU A 384 -16.21 -6.86 8.59
C GLU A 384 -16.63 -7.05 10.04
N ASP A 385 -17.90 -7.39 10.25
CA ASP A 385 -18.49 -7.75 11.53
C ASP A 385 -19.70 -8.65 11.26
N GLU A 386 -19.70 -9.88 11.78
CA GLU A 386 -20.83 -10.81 11.66
C GLU A 386 -22.08 -10.31 12.40
N ARG A 387 -21.92 -9.34 13.30
CA ARG A 387 -22.99 -8.73 14.08
C ARG A 387 -23.38 -7.35 13.56
N ALA A 388 -22.95 -6.94 12.37
CA ALA A 388 -23.28 -5.61 11.87
C ALA A 388 -24.80 -5.42 11.68
N SER A 389 -25.30 -4.26 12.09
CA SER A 389 -26.68 -3.84 11.81
C SER A 389 -26.78 -3.21 10.42
N LEU A 390 -27.75 -3.64 9.62
CA LEU A 390 -28.14 -2.99 8.38
C LEU A 390 -28.78 -1.63 8.70
N LEU A 391 -28.25 -0.54 8.14
CA LEU A 391 -28.80 0.81 8.32
C LEU A 391 -29.64 1.26 7.12
N ALA A 392 -29.20 0.93 5.90
CA ALA A 392 -29.92 1.26 4.67
C ALA A 392 -29.49 0.35 3.52
N THR A 393 -30.40 0.08 2.60
CA THR A 393 -30.11 -0.57 1.31
C THR A 393 -30.25 0.47 0.20
N LEU A 394 -29.18 0.65 -0.58
CA LEU A 394 -29.08 1.64 -1.65
C LEU A 394 -29.44 1.02 -3.00
N THR A 395 -30.31 1.70 -3.74
CA THR A 395 -30.57 1.38 -5.15
C THR A 395 -29.34 1.67 -6.02
N PRO A 396 -29.20 1.03 -7.20
CA PRO A 396 -28.14 1.35 -8.16
C PRO A 396 -28.10 2.84 -8.56
N GLU A 397 -29.25 3.48 -8.66
CA GLU A 397 -29.43 4.90 -9.01
C GLU A 397 -28.91 5.80 -7.90
N GLN A 398 -29.30 5.52 -6.64
CA GLN A 398 -28.78 6.22 -5.45
C GLN A 398 -27.27 6.08 -5.36
N TRP A 399 -26.75 4.85 -5.51
CA TRP A 399 -25.30 4.63 -5.47
C TRP A 399 -24.55 5.39 -6.58
N LYS A 400 -25.10 5.39 -7.79
CA LYS A 400 -24.56 6.19 -8.91
C LYS A 400 -24.59 7.70 -8.61
N ALA A 401 -25.61 8.20 -7.91
CA ALA A 401 -25.70 9.61 -7.52
C ALA A 401 -24.68 9.97 -6.43
N ILE A 402 -24.57 9.16 -5.38
CA ILE A 402 -23.60 9.29 -4.29
C ILE A 402 -22.17 9.37 -4.84
N ARG A 403 -21.78 8.44 -5.72
CA ARG A 403 -20.45 8.41 -6.33
C ARG A 403 -20.18 9.62 -7.24
N ARG A 404 -21.19 10.06 -8.01
CA ARG A 404 -21.06 11.27 -8.85
C ARG A 404 -20.73 12.51 -8.03
N ARG A 405 -21.22 12.60 -6.79
CA ARG A 405 -20.99 13.70 -5.86
C ARG A 405 -19.84 13.46 -4.86
N ARG A 406 -19.11 12.34 -5.00
CA ARG A 406 -18.01 11.93 -4.11
C ARG A 406 -18.40 11.85 -2.62
N GLN A 407 -19.62 11.41 -2.33
CA GLN A 407 -20.20 11.37 -0.98
C GLN A 407 -19.99 10.02 -0.26
N GLU A 408 -19.23 9.08 -0.85
CA GLU A 408 -19.07 7.72 -0.30
C GLU A 408 -18.49 7.73 1.11
N ALA A 409 -17.43 8.50 1.37
CA ALA A 409 -16.84 8.60 2.70
C ALA A 409 -17.72 9.38 3.69
N HIS A 410 -18.45 10.38 3.20
CA HIS A 410 -19.33 11.19 4.02
C HIS A 410 -20.51 10.36 4.55
N LEU A 411 -21.12 9.52 3.71
CA LEU A 411 -22.24 8.67 4.12
C LEU A 411 -21.82 7.67 5.21
N LEU A 412 -20.61 7.09 5.11
CA LEU A 412 -20.04 6.25 6.17
C LEU A 412 -19.85 7.04 7.48
N THR A 413 -19.44 8.31 7.39
CA THR A 413 -19.27 9.18 8.57
C THR A 413 -20.61 9.51 9.23
N VAL A 414 -21.65 9.77 8.42
CA VAL A 414 -23.03 10.01 8.91
C VAL A 414 -23.60 8.74 9.54
N ALA A 415 -23.37 7.56 8.95
CA ALA A 415 -23.77 6.28 9.54
C ALA A 415 -23.14 6.02 10.92
N GLU A 416 -21.93 6.52 11.15
CA GLU A 416 -21.25 6.38 12.44
C GLU A 416 -21.80 7.37 13.49
N SER A 417 -21.96 8.63 13.10
CA SER A 417 -22.20 9.76 14.02
C SER A 417 -23.68 10.16 14.16
N ALA A 418 -24.45 10.11 13.08
CA ALA A 418 -25.85 10.53 13.04
C ALA A 418 -26.69 9.67 12.07
N PRO A 419 -26.95 8.38 12.39
CA PRO A 419 -27.70 7.48 11.50
C PRO A 419 -29.08 7.99 11.09
N SER A 420 -29.74 8.79 11.93
CA SER A 420 -31.05 9.39 11.66
C SER A 420 -31.06 10.33 10.46
N LEU A 421 -29.91 10.87 10.06
CA LEU A 421 -29.77 11.77 8.92
C LEU A 421 -29.50 11.05 7.59
N LEU A 422 -29.34 9.71 7.60
CA LEU A 422 -28.95 8.96 6.41
C LEU A 422 -29.92 9.14 5.24
N THR A 423 -31.23 9.02 5.49
CA THR A 423 -32.26 9.19 4.45
C THR A 423 -32.16 10.58 3.82
N THR A 424 -32.07 11.62 4.63
CA THR A 424 -31.92 13.01 4.16
C THR A 424 -30.66 13.20 3.30
N VAL A 425 -29.54 12.62 3.71
CA VAL A 425 -28.26 12.71 2.96
C VAL A 425 -28.34 11.95 1.64
N ILE A 426 -28.97 10.77 1.62
CA ILE A 426 -29.17 9.97 0.41
C ILE A 426 -30.09 10.71 -0.57
N ASP A 427 -31.20 11.26 -0.10
CA ASP A 427 -32.16 12.01 -0.91
C ASP A 427 -31.51 13.28 -1.48
N ALA A 428 -30.79 14.02 -0.63
CA ALA A 428 -30.05 15.19 -1.05
C ALA A 428 -29.06 14.84 -2.17
N ALA A 429 -28.35 13.70 -2.07
CA ALA A 429 -27.43 13.21 -3.09
C ALA A 429 -28.12 12.88 -4.43
N CYS A 430 -29.40 12.51 -4.39
CA CYS A 430 -30.18 12.13 -5.58
C CYS A 430 -30.87 13.30 -6.30
N GLN A 431 -30.99 14.46 -5.65
CA GLN A 431 -31.62 15.63 -6.27
C GLN A 431 -30.89 16.07 -7.57
N PRO A 432 -31.58 16.66 -8.55
CA PRO A 432 -30.90 17.28 -9.69
C PRO A 432 -30.01 18.42 -9.20
N THR A 433 -28.77 18.53 -9.67
CA THR A 433 -27.98 19.74 -9.44
C THR A 433 -28.66 20.88 -10.19
N ARG A 434 -29.24 21.85 -9.46
CA ARG A 434 -29.74 23.09 -10.07
C ARG A 434 -28.61 23.68 -10.93
N ARG A 435 -28.88 23.93 -12.21
CA ARG A 435 -27.89 24.52 -13.11
C ARG A 435 -27.50 25.89 -12.55
N ARG A 436 -26.22 26.23 -12.63
CA ARG A 436 -25.69 27.55 -12.25
C ARG A 436 -26.35 28.71 -13.03
N SER A 437 -27.12 28.42 -14.09
CA SER A 437 -27.88 29.39 -14.90
C SER A 437 -29.19 29.87 -14.27
N GLU A 438 -29.62 29.36 -13.12
CA GLU A 438 -30.85 29.81 -12.43
C GLU A 438 -30.58 30.71 -11.22
N ARG A 439 -29.35 31.22 -11.09
CA ARG A 439 -28.92 32.06 -9.96
C ARG A 439 -28.75 33.54 -10.35
N SER A 440 -29.51 34.00 -11.34
CA SER A 440 -29.56 35.40 -11.77
C SER A 440 -30.99 35.77 -12.15
N SER A 441 -31.84 35.98 -11.16
CA SER A 441 -33.10 36.73 -11.34
C SER A 441 -33.75 37.20 -10.04
N GLU A 442 -33.11 37.08 -8.87
CA GLU A 442 -33.73 37.49 -7.59
C GLU A 442 -32.89 38.49 -6.76
N ASP A 443 -31.71 38.92 -7.23
CA ASP A 443 -30.85 39.89 -6.51
C ASP A 443 -30.73 41.27 -7.20
N ASP A 444 -31.51 41.55 -8.25
CA ASP A 444 -31.45 42.85 -8.98
C ASP A 444 -32.42 43.93 -8.49
N ASP A 445 -33.13 43.73 -7.36
CA ASP A 445 -34.10 44.71 -6.83
C ASP A 445 -33.73 45.27 -5.45
N ALA A 446 -32.42 45.33 -5.13
CA ALA A 446 -31.95 46.00 -3.92
C ALA A 446 -30.64 46.78 -4.13
N GLY A 447 -30.77 48.00 -4.65
CA GLY A 447 -29.94 49.12 -4.22
C GLY A 447 -28.79 49.53 -5.13
N GLY A 448 -28.70 50.84 -5.41
CA GLY A 448 -27.45 51.40 -5.91
C GLY A 448 -27.50 52.70 -6.70
N GLY A 449 -28.47 53.59 -6.47
CA GLY A 449 -28.36 54.97 -6.94
C GLY A 449 -27.31 55.74 -6.13
N TRP A 450 -26.05 55.74 -6.58
CA TRP A 450 -25.03 56.70 -6.14
C TRP A 450 -24.27 57.24 -7.37
N ARG A 451 -24.66 58.44 -7.77
CA ARG A 451 -23.96 59.25 -8.77
C ARG A 451 -22.72 59.88 -8.12
N PHE A 452 -21.54 59.59 -8.65
CA PHE A 452 -20.40 60.49 -8.57
C PHE A 452 -19.73 60.55 -9.93
N ALA A 453 -19.87 61.69 -10.61
CA ALA A 453 -19.05 62.06 -11.75
C ALA A 453 -18.81 63.57 -11.70
N ASN A 454 -17.56 63.91 -11.43
CA ASN A 454 -16.73 64.98 -11.99
C ASN A 454 -17.27 66.42 -12.04
N SER A 455 -16.51 67.33 -11.42
CA SER A 455 -16.33 68.68 -11.94
C SER A 455 -14.87 68.89 -12.36
N PRO A 456 -14.61 69.71 -13.40
CA PRO A 456 -13.35 69.76 -14.11
C PRO A 456 -12.42 70.87 -13.59
N ILE A 457 -11.21 70.83 -14.15
CA ILE A 457 -10.08 71.75 -14.04
C ILE A 457 -10.50 73.23 -14.06
N GLY A 458 -9.90 74.00 -13.14
CA GLY A 458 -9.86 75.46 -13.08
C GLY A 458 -8.88 75.89 -11.99
#